data_AF-A0A924BKY6-F1
#
_entry.id   AF-A0A924BKY6-F1
#
_cell.length_a   1.000
_cell.length_b   1.000
_cell.length_c   1.000
_cell.angle_alpha   90.00
_cell.angle_beta   90.00
_cell.angle_gamma   90.00
#
_symmetry.space_group_name_H-M   'P 1'
#
loop_
_entity.id
_entity.type
_entity.pdbx_description
1 polymer ?
#
loop_
_entity_poly.entity_id
_entity_poly.type
_entity_poly.pdbx_seq_one_letter_code
_entity_poly.pdbx_strand_id
1 'polypeptide(L)'
;MSNEIISIKRVLTTVIGEARSEKYMQKPDANFFDGNSIYQAALTHLLSGKTEKAIIHIIYGLDLDRTNMQLLHLCKTMLLSISEYLFENNTEVYRQKYPDLYKADIDLSKNVRESEKLVELTERKLKVATSDLRDSKPTFFSVNKFFITYFFKKRRLIKEIDQLEENLSFYNDEFSDIKKTIKHISPLVKVDEYSKILGLIIEICTFPTRYEWILSKK
;
A
#
# COMPACT_ATOMS: atom_id res chain seq x y z
N MET A 1 35.61 -18.33 -15.55
CA MET A 1 34.29 -17.70 -15.28
C MET A 1 34.55 -16.34 -14.70
N SER A 2 33.93 -15.29 -15.22
CA SER A 2 34.09 -13.94 -14.69
C SER A 2 33.59 -13.90 -13.25
N ASN A 3 34.47 -13.55 -12.30
CA ASN A 3 34.14 -13.30 -10.89
C ASN A 3 33.33 -12.00 -10.73
N GLU A 4 32.34 -11.76 -11.58
CA GLU A 4 31.40 -10.65 -11.38
C GLU A 4 30.49 -11.01 -10.22
N ILE A 5 30.72 -10.34 -9.10
CA ILE A 5 29.91 -10.47 -7.90
C ILE A 5 28.50 -9.94 -8.24
N ILE A 6 27.51 -10.83 -8.18
CA ILE A 6 26.11 -10.52 -8.54
C ILE A 6 25.50 -9.58 -7.50
N SER A 7 25.62 -8.26 -7.68
CA SER A 7 25.12 -7.24 -6.73
C SER A 7 23.69 -7.53 -6.26
N ILE A 8 23.50 -7.56 -4.93
CA ILE A 8 22.18 -7.80 -4.30
C ILE A 8 21.19 -6.76 -4.78
N LYS A 9 21.63 -5.50 -4.88
CA LYS A 9 20.84 -4.39 -5.41
C LYS A 9 20.27 -4.68 -6.80
N ARG A 10 21.11 -5.15 -7.72
CA ARG A 10 20.70 -5.47 -9.11
C ARG A 10 19.67 -6.61 -9.14
N VAL A 11 19.84 -7.62 -8.28
CA VAL A 11 18.87 -8.71 -8.17
C VAL A 11 17.53 -8.21 -7.63
N LEU A 12 17.54 -7.42 -6.56
CA LEU A 12 16.33 -6.84 -5.97
C LEU A 12 15.55 -6.02 -6.99
N THR A 13 16.21 -5.14 -7.75
CA THR A 13 15.58 -4.34 -8.80
C THR A 13 14.96 -5.20 -9.90
N THR A 14 15.64 -6.28 -10.30
CA THR A 14 15.18 -7.16 -11.39
C THR A 14 14.00 -8.05 -10.97
N VAL A 15 14.01 -8.56 -9.73
CA VAL A 15 13.02 -9.54 -9.24
C VAL A 15 11.79 -8.86 -8.64
N ILE A 16 11.98 -7.80 -7.86
CA ILE A 16 10.91 -7.12 -7.11
C ILE A 16 10.36 -5.92 -7.91
N GLY A 17 11.15 -5.39 -8.84
CA GLY A 17 10.81 -4.23 -9.66
C GLY A 17 11.40 -2.93 -9.12
N GLU A 18 11.69 -2.01 -10.04
CA GLU A 18 12.42 -0.76 -9.77
C GLU A 18 11.75 0.09 -8.69
N ALA A 19 10.47 0.40 -8.86
CA ALA A 19 9.70 1.25 -7.94
C ALA A 19 9.65 0.73 -6.49
N ARG A 20 9.64 -0.59 -6.29
CA ARG A 20 9.64 -1.21 -4.95
C ARG A 20 11.05 -1.25 -4.36
N SER A 21 12.05 -1.46 -5.21
CA SER A 21 13.45 -1.62 -4.79
C SER A 21 14.14 -0.29 -4.42
N GLU A 22 13.71 0.82 -5.01
CA GLU A 22 14.37 2.15 -4.91
C GLU A 22 14.69 2.58 -3.47
N LYS A 23 13.73 2.42 -2.55
CA LYS A 23 13.90 2.79 -1.15
C LYS A 23 15.00 2.01 -0.43
N TYR A 24 15.32 0.80 -0.89
CA TYR A 24 16.39 -0.04 -0.34
C TYR A 24 17.75 0.19 -1.00
N MET A 25 17.80 0.97 -2.09
CA MET A 25 19.04 1.26 -2.82
C MET A 25 19.86 2.37 -2.17
N GLN A 26 19.25 3.10 -1.23
CA GLN A 26 19.86 4.22 -0.53
C GLN A 26 21.17 3.80 0.13
N LYS A 27 22.17 4.68 0.06
CA LYS A 27 23.38 4.50 0.86
C LYS A 27 23.05 4.83 2.31
N PRO A 28 23.62 4.12 3.28
CA PRO A 28 23.46 4.48 4.67
C PRO A 28 23.96 5.91 4.96
N ASP A 29 23.36 6.55 5.96
CA ASP A 29 23.64 7.94 6.35
C ASP A 29 25.08 8.15 6.86
N ALA A 30 25.79 7.08 7.25
CA ALA A 30 27.13 7.12 7.82
C ALA A 30 28.14 6.35 6.95
N ASN A 31 29.38 6.85 6.94
CA ASN A 31 30.51 6.12 6.37
C ASN A 31 30.94 5.03 7.34
N PHE A 32 30.78 3.78 6.93
CA PHE A 32 31.21 2.62 7.70
C PHE A 32 32.56 2.11 7.21
N PHE A 33 33.43 1.79 8.15
CA PHE A 33 34.81 1.38 7.87
C PHE A 33 35.01 -0.14 8.01
N ASP A 34 34.09 -0.84 8.68
CA ASP A 34 34.17 -2.29 8.91
C ASP A 34 32.78 -2.95 8.98
N GLY A 35 32.73 -4.28 8.78
CA GLY A 35 31.47 -5.03 8.81
C GLY A 35 30.76 -5.00 10.17
N ASN A 36 31.51 -4.86 11.27
CA ASN A 36 30.94 -4.79 12.61
C ASN A 36 30.19 -3.48 12.85
N SER A 37 30.71 -2.33 12.41
CA SER A 37 29.98 -1.05 12.54
C SER A 37 28.68 -1.05 11.74
N ILE A 38 28.66 -1.69 10.57
CA ILE A 38 27.44 -1.88 9.77
C ILE A 38 26.42 -2.75 10.52
N TYR A 39 26.86 -3.86 11.10
CA TYR A 39 26.01 -4.73 11.91
C TYR A 39 25.41 -4.00 13.11
N GLN A 40 26.21 -3.25 13.87
CA GLN A 40 25.73 -2.49 15.03
C GLN A 40 24.74 -1.39 14.64
N ALA A 41 24.97 -0.72 13.51
CA ALA A 41 24.01 0.26 12.97
C ALA A 41 22.69 -0.40 12.55
N ALA A 42 22.74 -1.54 11.86
CA ALA A 42 21.55 -2.31 11.49
C ALA A 42 20.75 -2.74 12.74
N LEU A 43 21.44 -3.27 13.75
CA LEU A 43 20.83 -3.69 15.01
C LEU A 43 20.20 -2.50 15.75
N THR A 44 20.90 -1.36 15.83
CA THR A 44 20.39 -0.14 16.47
C THR A 44 19.12 0.36 15.78
N HIS A 45 19.11 0.37 14.44
CA HIS A 45 17.91 0.74 13.69
C HIS A 45 16.75 -0.21 13.94
N LEU A 46 17.02 -1.53 13.97
CA LEU A 46 16.00 -2.53 14.27
C LEU A 46 15.41 -2.33 15.67
N LEU A 47 16.25 -2.15 16.68
CA LEU A 47 15.82 -1.89 18.07
C LEU A 47 15.02 -0.58 18.21
N SER A 48 15.30 0.40 17.36
CA SER A 48 14.54 1.66 17.29
C SER A 48 13.22 1.57 16.50
N GLY A 49 12.83 0.37 16.04
CA GLY A 49 11.63 0.16 15.22
C GLY A 49 11.76 0.61 13.75
N LYS A 50 12.97 0.96 13.31
CA LYS A 50 13.25 1.43 11.93
C LYS A 50 13.70 0.27 11.05
N THR A 51 12.82 -0.70 10.82
CA THR A 51 13.11 -1.94 10.09
C THR A 51 13.65 -1.71 8.68
N GLU A 52 13.08 -0.75 7.94
CA GLU A 52 13.53 -0.42 6.59
C GLU A 52 14.99 0.05 6.57
N LYS A 53 15.37 0.92 7.52
CA LYS A 53 16.76 1.36 7.68
C LYS A 53 17.69 0.20 8.06
N ALA A 54 17.24 -0.72 8.90
CA ALA A 54 18.01 -1.91 9.24
C ALA A 54 18.27 -2.79 8.00
N ILE A 55 17.27 -2.99 7.15
CA ILE A 55 17.39 -3.73 5.87
C ILE A 55 18.40 -3.04 4.94
N ILE A 56 18.35 -1.71 4.81
CA ILE A 56 19.32 -0.94 4.00
C ILE A 56 20.76 -1.21 4.45
N HIS A 57 21.01 -1.21 5.76
CA HIS A 57 22.35 -1.49 6.31
C HIS A 57 22.78 -2.94 6.08
N ILE A 58 21.85 -3.91 6.20
CA ILE A 58 22.12 -5.32 5.88
C ILE A 58 22.49 -5.48 4.40
N ILE A 59 21.71 -4.90 3.48
CA ILE A 59 22.00 -4.94 2.04
C ILE A 59 23.37 -4.34 1.77
N TYR A 60 23.65 -3.15 2.32
CA TYR A 60 24.92 -2.47 2.14
C TYR A 60 26.10 -3.32 2.64
N GLY A 61 26.01 -3.88 3.84
CA GLY A 61 27.08 -4.70 4.40
C GLY A 61 27.30 -6.03 3.67
N LEU A 62 26.23 -6.68 3.21
CA LEU A 62 26.33 -7.95 2.47
C LEU A 62 26.74 -7.75 1.01
N ASP A 63 26.51 -6.58 0.41
CA ASP A 63 27.11 -6.23 -0.88
C ASP A 63 28.63 -6.05 -0.77
N LEU A 64 29.13 -5.58 0.38
CA LEU A 64 30.57 -5.45 0.65
C LEU A 64 31.21 -6.80 1.02
N ASP A 65 30.57 -7.56 1.90
CA ASP A 65 31.02 -8.88 2.35
C ASP A 65 29.82 -9.83 2.52
N ARG A 66 29.61 -10.70 1.54
CA ARG A 66 28.53 -11.71 1.53
C ARG A 66 28.68 -12.77 2.60
N THR A 67 29.89 -12.98 3.09
CA THR A 67 30.19 -14.04 4.06
C THR A 67 30.11 -13.55 5.50
N ASN A 68 29.73 -12.29 5.71
CA ASN A 68 29.56 -11.70 7.02
C ASN A 68 28.44 -12.43 7.80
N MET A 69 28.86 -13.35 8.68
CA MET A 69 27.95 -14.20 9.45
C MET A 69 27.05 -13.41 10.40
N GLN A 70 27.51 -12.26 10.92
CA GLN A 70 26.70 -11.46 11.84
C GLN A 70 25.52 -10.81 11.11
N LEU A 71 25.76 -10.25 9.92
CA LEU A 71 24.71 -9.67 9.08
C LEU A 71 23.76 -10.72 8.53
N LEU A 72 24.28 -11.88 8.10
CA LEU A 72 23.45 -13.02 7.67
C LEU A 72 22.58 -13.54 8.81
N HIS A 73 23.15 -13.69 10.01
CA HIS A 73 22.40 -14.11 11.19
C HIS A 73 21.30 -13.10 11.52
N LEU A 74 21.60 -11.80 11.55
CA LEU A 74 20.60 -10.75 11.77
C LEU A 74 19.47 -10.81 10.73
N CYS A 75 19.82 -10.94 9.45
CA CYS A 75 18.86 -11.08 8.35
C CYS A 75 17.94 -12.30 8.55
N LYS A 76 18.50 -13.45 8.94
CA LYS A 76 17.75 -14.68 9.23
C LYS A 76 16.83 -14.52 10.43
N THR A 77 17.32 -13.95 11.53
CA THR A 77 16.49 -13.70 12.73
C THR A 77 15.34 -12.76 12.41
N MET A 78 15.58 -11.67 11.68
CA MET A 78 14.53 -10.76 11.23
C MET A 78 13.48 -11.46 10.37
N LEU A 79 13.91 -12.30 9.42
CA LEU A 79 12.99 -13.04 8.56
C LEU A 79 12.12 -14.02 9.37
N LEU A 80 12.70 -14.73 10.35
CA LEU A 80 11.96 -15.65 11.21
C LEU A 80 10.89 -14.91 12.03
N SER A 81 11.25 -13.83 12.71
CA SER A 81 10.28 -13.03 13.49
C SER A 81 9.17 -12.44 12.62
N ILE A 82 9.50 -12.01 11.39
CA ILE A 82 8.51 -11.55 10.42
C ILE A 82 7.58 -12.70 10.00
N SER A 83 8.12 -13.90 9.78
CA SER A 83 7.31 -15.06 9.38
C SER A 83 6.34 -15.49 10.48
N GLU A 84 6.77 -15.47 11.75
CA GLU A 84 5.94 -15.75 12.92
C GLU A 84 4.80 -14.74 13.01
N TYR A 85 5.12 -13.44 12.89
CA TYR A 85 4.10 -12.40 12.85
C TYR A 85 3.09 -12.60 11.72
N LEU A 86 3.54 -12.94 10.51
CA LEU A 86 2.64 -13.18 9.38
C LEU A 86 1.70 -14.37 9.62
N PHE A 87 2.19 -15.42 10.26
CA PHE A 87 1.42 -16.61 10.63
C PHE A 87 0.36 -16.27 11.70
N GLU A 88 0.75 -15.59 12.78
CA GLU A 88 -0.14 -15.20 13.87
C GLU A 88 -1.26 -14.24 13.44
N ASN A 89 -0.99 -13.39 12.44
CA ASN A 89 -1.94 -12.39 11.96
C ASN A 89 -2.86 -12.91 10.82
N ASN A 90 -2.94 -14.23 10.61
CA ASN A 90 -3.76 -14.85 9.57
C ASN A 90 -3.51 -14.26 8.17
N THR A 91 -2.27 -13.88 7.88
CA THR A 91 -1.92 -13.27 6.58
C THR A 91 -2.24 -14.19 5.42
N GLU A 92 -2.29 -15.50 5.67
CA GLU A 92 -2.67 -16.51 4.69
C GLU A 92 -4.09 -16.34 4.14
N VAL A 93 -5.04 -15.90 4.97
CA VAL A 93 -6.41 -15.58 4.52
C VAL A 93 -6.39 -14.42 3.51
N TYR A 94 -5.59 -13.39 3.78
CA TYR A 94 -5.42 -12.27 2.88
C TYR A 94 -4.64 -12.65 1.62
N ARG A 95 -3.63 -13.52 1.70
CA ARG A 95 -2.88 -14.02 0.53
C ARG A 95 -3.73 -14.89 -0.38
N GLN A 96 -4.67 -15.68 0.18
CA GLN A 96 -5.64 -16.43 -0.63
C GLN A 96 -6.55 -15.51 -1.43
N LYS A 97 -7.00 -14.40 -0.81
CA LYS A 97 -7.87 -13.41 -1.47
C LYS A 97 -7.08 -12.47 -2.41
N TYR A 98 -5.85 -12.14 -2.04
CA TYR A 98 -4.97 -11.18 -2.72
C TYR A 98 -3.56 -11.77 -2.84
N PRO A 99 -3.25 -12.44 -3.96
CA PRO A 99 -1.92 -13.05 -4.18
C PRO A 99 -0.76 -12.04 -4.11
N ASP A 100 -1.00 -10.79 -4.51
CA ASP A 100 -0.07 -9.67 -4.33
C ASP A 100 -0.72 -8.58 -3.47
N LEU A 101 -0.38 -8.57 -2.18
CA LEU A 101 -0.90 -7.62 -1.19
C LEU A 101 -0.56 -6.17 -1.55
N TYR A 102 0.63 -5.92 -2.14
CA TYR A 102 1.02 -4.57 -2.54
C TYR A 102 0.14 -4.05 -3.65
N LYS A 103 -0.12 -4.89 -4.67
CA LYS A 103 -1.02 -4.51 -5.76
C LYS A 103 -2.44 -4.29 -5.24
N ALA A 104 -2.91 -5.16 -4.35
CA ALA A 104 -4.23 -5.02 -3.74
C ALA A 104 -4.36 -3.70 -2.95
N ASP A 105 -3.33 -3.30 -2.19
CA ASP A 105 -3.33 -2.02 -1.45
C ASP A 105 -3.39 -0.81 -2.39
N ILE A 106 -2.68 -0.85 -3.52
CA ILE A 106 -2.77 0.19 -4.57
C ILE A 106 -4.16 0.24 -5.18
N ASP A 107 -4.69 -0.90 -5.61
CA ASP A 107 -5.98 -0.98 -6.30
C ASP A 107 -7.11 -0.55 -5.35
N LEU A 108 -7.10 -0.99 -4.09
CA LEU A 108 -8.05 -0.56 -3.07
C LEU A 108 -7.92 0.94 -2.76
N SER A 109 -6.69 1.46 -2.66
CA SER A 109 -6.46 2.89 -2.45
C SER A 109 -6.97 3.74 -3.62
N LYS A 110 -6.85 3.24 -4.85
CA LYS A 110 -7.42 3.89 -6.04
C LYS A 110 -8.95 3.87 -5.98
N ASN A 111 -9.54 2.73 -5.65
CA ASN A 111 -10.99 2.60 -5.51
C ASN A 111 -11.53 3.58 -4.45
N VAL A 112 -10.84 3.72 -3.31
CA VAL A 112 -11.18 4.73 -2.29
C VAL A 112 -11.23 6.14 -2.87
N ARG A 113 -10.20 6.56 -3.63
CA ARG A 113 -10.17 7.89 -4.23
C ARG A 113 -11.27 8.10 -5.28
N GLU A 114 -11.64 7.05 -6.00
CA GLU A 114 -12.72 7.11 -7.00
C GLU A 114 -14.09 7.19 -6.31
N SER A 115 -14.32 6.38 -5.27
CA SER A 115 -15.52 6.43 -4.44
C SER A 115 -15.67 7.78 -3.73
N GLU A 116 -14.60 8.38 -3.20
CA GLU A 116 -14.63 9.72 -2.60
C GLU A 116 -15.13 10.78 -3.58
N LYS A 117 -14.68 10.72 -4.84
CA LYS A 117 -15.16 11.63 -5.89
C LYS A 117 -16.64 11.40 -6.20
N LEU A 118 -17.09 10.15 -6.23
CA LEU A 118 -18.51 9.83 -6.48
C LEU A 118 -19.40 10.33 -5.34
N VAL A 119 -18.99 10.15 -4.08
CA VAL A 119 -19.70 10.68 -2.92
C VAL A 119 -19.78 12.21 -2.99
N GLU A 120 -18.65 12.89 -3.25
CA GLU A 120 -18.62 14.35 -3.36
C GLU A 120 -19.53 14.87 -4.49
N LEU A 121 -19.52 14.21 -5.66
CA LEU A 121 -20.40 14.56 -6.77
C LEU A 121 -21.88 14.35 -6.42
N THR A 122 -22.19 13.27 -5.71
CA THR A 122 -23.56 12.94 -5.28
C THR A 122 -24.06 13.92 -4.23
N GLU A 123 -23.22 14.29 -3.25
CA GLU A 123 -23.50 15.34 -2.28
C GLU A 123 -23.76 16.70 -2.93
N ARG A 124 -22.96 17.07 -3.94
CA ARG A 124 -23.17 18.32 -4.70
C ARG A 124 -24.51 18.30 -5.43
N LYS A 125 -24.86 17.18 -6.09
CA LYS A 125 -26.17 17.03 -6.75
C LYS A 125 -27.32 17.13 -5.76
N LEU A 126 -27.19 16.49 -4.59
CA LEU A 126 -28.18 16.55 -3.52
C LEU A 126 -28.35 17.98 -2.98
N LYS A 127 -27.26 18.72 -2.77
CA LYS A 127 -27.31 20.14 -2.38
C LYS A 127 -28.03 21.00 -3.42
N VAL A 128 -27.79 20.77 -4.70
CA VAL A 128 -28.51 21.49 -5.78
C VAL A 128 -29.99 21.13 -5.79
N ALA A 129 -30.34 19.84 -5.77
CA ALA A 129 -31.73 19.38 -5.77
C ALA A 129 -32.51 19.87 -4.54
N THR A 130 -31.89 19.90 -3.36
CA THR A 130 -32.49 20.45 -2.14
C THR A 130 -32.63 21.97 -2.17
N SER A 131 -31.68 22.71 -2.75
CA SER A 131 -31.82 24.15 -3.01
C SER A 131 -32.98 24.42 -3.97
N ASP A 132 -33.04 23.70 -5.09
CA ASP A 132 -34.11 23.83 -6.09
C ASP A 132 -35.49 23.52 -5.50
N LEU A 133 -35.57 22.54 -4.59
CA LEU A 133 -36.79 22.24 -3.85
C LEU A 133 -37.19 23.39 -2.90
N ARG A 134 -36.20 24.04 -2.27
CA ARG A 134 -36.42 25.20 -1.39
C ARG A 134 -36.87 26.43 -2.17
N ASP A 135 -36.21 26.72 -3.29
CA ASP A 135 -36.41 27.91 -4.12
C ASP A 135 -37.66 27.79 -5.00
N SER A 136 -38.12 26.57 -5.28
CA SER A 136 -39.37 26.34 -6.02
C SER A 136 -40.64 26.63 -5.21
N LYS A 137 -40.55 26.98 -3.92
CA LYS A 137 -41.72 27.31 -3.09
C LYS A 137 -42.44 28.56 -3.65
N PRO A 138 -43.73 28.46 -4.00
CA PRO A 138 -44.47 29.59 -4.53
C PRO A 138 -44.62 30.68 -3.46
N THR A 139 -44.28 31.92 -3.81
CA THR A 139 -44.62 33.11 -3.01
C THR A 139 -46.14 33.30 -2.96
N PHE A 140 -46.63 33.82 -1.83
CA PHE A 140 -48.03 33.96 -1.42
C PHE A 140 -49.00 34.57 -2.46
N PHE A 141 -48.51 35.20 -3.53
CA PHE A 141 -49.31 35.90 -4.54
C PHE A 141 -49.51 35.13 -5.87
N SER A 142 -49.02 33.89 -6.03
CA SER A 142 -49.20 33.14 -7.29
C SER A 142 -50.46 32.27 -7.29
N VAL A 143 -51.50 32.75 -7.99
CA VAL A 143 -52.87 32.23 -8.00
C VAL A 143 -53.00 30.92 -8.82
N ASN A 144 -53.62 29.89 -8.21
CA ASN A 144 -54.25 28.64 -8.71
C ASN A 144 -53.71 27.83 -9.92
N LYS A 145 -53.17 28.44 -10.98
CA LYS A 145 -52.72 27.72 -12.20
C LYS A 145 -51.30 27.18 -12.08
N PHE A 146 -50.47 27.80 -11.23
CA PHE A 146 -49.08 27.40 -10.98
C PHE A 146 -48.92 26.30 -9.92
N PHE A 147 -49.96 26.05 -9.12
CA PHE A 147 -49.92 25.04 -8.04
C PHE A 147 -49.79 23.61 -8.57
N ILE A 148 -50.47 23.27 -9.66
CA ILE A 148 -50.42 21.92 -10.25
C ILE A 148 -49.02 21.63 -10.80
N THR A 149 -48.45 22.55 -11.57
CA THR A 149 -47.07 22.46 -12.08
C THR A 149 -46.03 22.42 -10.97
N TYR A 150 -46.20 23.21 -9.90
CA TYR A 150 -45.35 23.15 -8.71
C TYR A 150 -45.45 21.79 -8.00
N PHE A 151 -46.66 21.24 -7.84
CA PHE A 151 -46.86 19.96 -7.17
C PHE A 151 -46.21 18.80 -7.93
N PHE A 152 -46.31 18.78 -9.26
CA PHE A 152 -45.61 17.80 -10.10
C PHE A 152 -44.08 17.96 -10.03
N LYS A 153 -43.57 19.21 -10.09
CA LYS A 153 -42.13 19.49 -9.95
C LYS A 153 -41.59 19.07 -8.59
N LYS A 154 -42.31 19.40 -7.51
CA LYS A 154 -41.99 19.02 -6.13
C LYS A 154 -41.95 17.51 -5.96
N ARG A 155 -42.96 16.79 -6.45
CA ARG A 155 -43.02 15.32 -6.36
C ARG A 155 -41.87 14.65 -7.13
N ARG A 156 -41.46 15.22 -8.26
CA ARG A 156 -40.28 14.74 -9.02
C ARG A 156 -38.99 14.98 -8.25
N LEU A 157 -38.79 16.20 -7.74
CA LEU A 157 -37.58 16.56 -6.97
C LEU A 157 -37.45 15.73 -5.68
N ILE A 158 -38.55 15.44 -4.98
CA ILE A 158 -38.53 14.57 -3.80
C ILE A 158 -38.03 13.17 -4.18
N LYS A 159 -38.57 12.56 -5.24
CA LYS A 159 -38.09 11.25 -5.71
C LYS A 159 -36.61 11.26 -6.09
N GLU A 160 -36.16 12.35 -6.71
CA GLU A 160 -34.75 12.52 -7.08
C GLU A 160 -33.86 12.66 -5.84
N ILE A 161 -34.30 13.37 -4.81
CA ILE A 161 -33.61 13.47 -3.52
C ILE A 161 -33.58 12.10 -2.83
N ASP A 162 -34.70 11.40 -2.72
CA ASP A 162 -34.78 10.07 -2.09
C ASP A 162 -33.81 9.08 -2.78
N GLN A 163 -33.76 9.10 -4.11
CA GLN A 163 -32.84 8.26 -4.89
C GLN A 163 -31.37 8.66 -4.70
N LEU A 164 -31.08 9.97 -4.59
CA LEU A 164 -29.72 10.44 -4.30
C LEU A 164 -29.28 10.07 -2.88
N GLU A 165 -30.18 10.13 -1.90
CA GLU A 165 -29.91 9.70 -0.51
C GLU A 165 -29.64 8.21 -0.42
N GLU A 166 -30.42 7.38 -1.11
CA GLU A 166 -30.21 5.93 -1.17
C GLU A 166 -28.85 5.59 -1.79
N ASN A 167 -28.51 6.23 -2.92
CA ASN A 167 -27.20 6.05 -3.56
C ASN A 167 -26.06 6.49 -2.64
N LEU A 168 -26.22 7.58 -1.89
CA LEU A 168 -25.21 8.09 -0.96
C LEU A 168 -25.01 7.12 0.21
N SER A 169 -26.10 6.56 0.75
CA SER A 169 -26.03 5.50 1.77
C SER A 169 -25.28 4.28 1.25
N PHE A 170 -25.62 3.80 0.06
CA PHE A 170 -24.97 2.66 -0.57
C PHE A 170 -23.46 2.88 -0.76
N TYR A 171 -23.07 4.03 -1.31
CA TYR A 171 -21.65 4.36 -1.50
C TYR A 171 -20.91 4.50 -0.18
N ASN A 172 -21.54 5.06 0.87
CA ASN A 172 -20.92 5.18 2.18
C ASN A 172 -20.66 3.81 2.84
N ASP A 173 -21.59 2.87 2.70
CA ASP A 173 -21.44 1.52 3.26
C ASP A 173 -20.33 0.75 2.53
N GLU A 174 -20.33 0.73 1.20
CA GLU A 174 -19.28 0.11 0.39
C GLU A 174 -17.90 0.72 0.70
N PHE A 175 -17.86 2.04 0.83
CA PHE A 175 -16.65 2.78 1.16
C PHE A 175 -16.11 2.46 2.57
N SER A 176 -17.00 2.29 3.55
CA SER A 176 -16.65 1.88 4.92
C SER A 176 -15.95 0.53 4.93
N ASP A 177 -16.44 -0.43 4.13
CA ASP A 177 -15.89 -1.77 4.08
C ASP A 177 -14.55 -1.85 3.34
N ILE A 178 -14.38 -1.06 2.27
CA ILE A 178 -13.08 -0.91 1.59
C ILE A 178 -12.06 -0.29 2.55
N LYS A 179 -12.44 0.74 3.31
CA LYS A 179 -11.55 1.38 4.31
C LYS A 179 -11.13 0.42 5.41
N LYS A 180 -12.05 -0.40 5.94
CA LYS A 180 -11.71 -1.45 6.91
C LYS A 180 -10.70 -2.44 6.31
N THR A 181 -10.92 -2.86 5.07
CA THR A 181 -10.04 -3.80 4.37
C THR A 181 -8.62 -3.24 4.21
N ILE A 182 -8.48 -1.98 3.78
CA ILE A 182 -7.17 -1.31 3.65
C ILE A 182 -6.48 -1.20 5.01
N LYS A 183 -7.21 -0.89 6.08
CA LYS A 183 -6.65 -0.79 7.44
C LYS A 183 -5.99 -2.10 7.88
N HIS A 184 -6.52 -3.25 7.44
CA HIS A 184 -5.93 -4.56 7.72
C HIS A 184 -4.80 -4.93 6.76
N ILE A 185 -4.93 -4.62 5.46
CA ILE A 185 -3.94 -5.00 4.44
C ILE A 185 -2.68 -4.13 4.51
N SER A 186 -2.82 -2.81 4.69
CA SER A 186 -1.69 -1.88 4.57
C SER A 186 -0.50 -2.18 5.50
N PRO A 187 -0.70 -2.56 6.78
CA PRO A 187 0.40 -3.02 7.63
C PRO A 187 1.05 -4.32 7.11
N LEU A 188 0.24 -5.26 6.61
CA LEU A 188 0.71 -6.55 6.10
C LEU A 188 1.54 -6.40 4.82
N VAL A 189 1.26 -5.40 3.98
CA VAL A 189 2.06 -5.12 2.77
C VAL A 189 3.53 -4.91 3.11
N LYS A 190 3.80 -4.07 4.11
CA LYS A 190 5.18 -3.76 4.51
C LYS A 190 5.89 -5.00 5.05
N VAL A 191 5.20 -5.78 5.86
CA VAL A 191 5.75 -7.00 6.46
C VAL A 191 6.02 -8.07 5.40
N ASP A 192 5.08 -8.26 4.47
CA ASP A 192 5.24 -9.16 3.32
C ASP A 192 6.41 -8.74 2.41
N GLU A 193 6.55 -7.44 2.16
CA GLU A 193 7.66 -6.89 1.40
C GLU A 193 9.02 -7.12 2.09
N TYR A 194 9.12 -6.83 3.39
CA TYR A 194 10.35 -7.10 4.16
C TYR A 194 10.70 -8.58 4.14
N SER A 195 9.71 -9.48 4.28
CA SER A 195 9.91 -10.92 4.20
C SER A 195 10.51 -11.33 2.85
N LYS A 196 9.94 -10.84 1.74
CA LYS A 196 10.42 -11.13 0.39
C LYS A 196 11.85 -10.64 0.18
N ILE A 197 12.18 -9.43 0.64
CA ILE A 197 13.51 -8.84 0.49
C ILE A 197 14.54 -9.62 1.31
N LEU A 198 14.27 -9.86 2.59
CA LEU A 198 15.18 -10.61 3.47
C LEU A 198 15.37 -12.05 2.97
N GLY A 199 14.31 -12.70 2.50
CA GLY A 199 14.39 -14.01 1.87
C GLY A 199 15.29 -14.01 0.64
N LEU A 200 15.13 -13.01 -0.24
CA LEU A 200 15.96 -12.88 -1.44
C LEU A 200 17.43 -12.59 -1.10
N ILE A 201 17.70 -11.74 -0.10
CA ILE A 201 19.06 -11.46 0.38
C ILE A 201 19.74 -12.76 0.83
N ILE A 202 19.06 -13.56 1.65
CA ILE A 202 19.59 -14.85 2.12
C ILE A 202 19.82 -15.79 0.95
N GLU A 203 18.88 -15.87 0.00
CA GLU A 203 19.01 -16.74 -1.16
C GLU A 203 20.19 -16.32 -2.06
N ILE A 204 20.38 -15.02 -2.32
CA ILE A 204 21.50 -14.51 -3.11
C ILE A 204 22.84 -14.81 -2.43
N CYS A 205 22.91 -14.67 -1.10
CA CYS A 205 24.14 -14.94 -0.36
C CYS A 205 24.45 -16.45 -0.29
N THR A 206 23.42 -17.30 -0.25
CA THR A 206 23.58 -18.76 -0.14
C THR A 206 23.76 -19.44 -1.51
N PHE A 207 23.03 -18.98 -2.52
CA PHE A 207 22.94 -19.59 -3.85
C PHE A 207 23.15 -18.55 -4.97
N PRO A 208 24.32 -17.87 -5.03
CA PRO A 208 24.56 -16.80 -5.98
C PRO A 208 24.43 -17.27 -7.45
N THR A 209 24.78 -18.52 -7.74
CA THR A 209 24.73 -19.10 -9.10
C THR A 209 23.34 -19.07 -9.73
N ARG A 210 22.26 -19.08 -8.93
CA ARG A 210 20.87 -18.96 -9.42
C ARG A 210 20.58 -17.64 -10.11
N TYR A 211 21.41 -16.62 -9.88
CA TYR A 211 21.21 -15.25 -10.33
C TYR A 211 22.20 -14.83 -11.41
N GLU A 212 23.04 -15.73 -11.92
CA GLU A 212 24.03 -15.43 -12.97
C GLU A 212 23.40 -14.91 -14.26
N TRP A 213 22.17 -15.32 -14.58
CA TRP A 213 21.42 -14.83 -15.73
C TRP A 213 21.14 -13.31 -15.68
N ILE A 214 21.28 -12.66 -14.52
CA ILE A 214 21.13 -11.21 -14.40
C ILE A 214 22.33 -10.48 -15.01
N LEU A 215 23.51 -11.12 -15.03
CA LEU A 215 24.71 -10.54 -15.64
C LEU A 215 24.57 -10.43 -17.17
N SER A 216 23.76 -11.30 -17.80
CA SER A 216 23.53 -11.29 -19.25
C SER A 216 22.46 -10.29 -19.70
N LYS A 217 21.61 -9.79 -18.79
CA LYS A 217 20.68 -8.68 -19.06
C LYS A 217 21.42 -7.35 -18.92
N LYS A 218 22.02 -6.86 -20.02
CA LYS A 218 22.51 -5.49 -20.13
C LYS A 218 21.37 -4.52 -20.35
#